data_AF-A0A166D8Z9-F1
#
_entry.id   AF-A0A166D8Z9-F1
#
_cell.length_a   1.000
_cell.length_b   1.000
_cell.length_c   1.000
_cell.angle_alpha   90.00
_cell.angle_beta   90.00
_cell.angle_gamma   90.00
#
_symmetry.space_group_name_H-M   'P 1'
#
loop_
_entity.id
_entity.type
_entity.pdbx_description
1 polymer ?
#
loop_
_entity_poly.entity_id
_entity_poly.type
_entity_poly.pdbx_seq_one_letter_code
_entity_poly.pdbx_strand_id
1 'polypeptide(L)'
;MLVDWDNGTDQQIAFGRGSVAFVAIDNDAQSWSYAFKMGLPAGDYCDVIHGSVISGSFSNAIYTISFDGVLDVTVSALDAIAVHTDALVNTTPT
;
A
#
# COMPACT_ATOMS: atom_id res chain seq x y z
N MET A 1 12.52 6.77 9.40
CA MET A 1 12.91 5.39 9.78
C MET A 1 12.32 4.44 8.76
N LEU A 2 13.04 3.38 8.38
CA LEU A 2 12.49 2.26 7.60
C LEU A 2 11.94 1.23 8.59
N VAL A 3 10.75 0.70 8.32
CA VAL A 3 10.02 -0.26 9.17
C VAL A 3 9.31 -1.28 8.28
N ASP A 4 8.67 -2.28 8.90
CA ASP A 4 7.70 -3.15 8.22
C ASP A 4 8.24 -3.79 6.93
N TRP A 5 9.48 -4.28 7.00
CA TRP A 5 10.14 -4.94 5.87
C TRP A 5 9.52 -6.31 5.62
N ASP A 6 9.15 -6.56 4.37
CA ASP A 6 8.71 -7.87 3.88
C ASP A 6 9.33 -8.14 2.50
N ASN A 7 9.40 -9.41 2.11
CA ASN A 7 9.88 -9.84 0.81
C ASN A 7 9.21 -11.15 0.40
N GLY A 8 8.99 -11.32 -0.91
CA GLY A 8 8.49 -12.56 -1.50
C GLY A 8 9.65 -13.33 -2.14
N THR A 9 9.64 -13.43 -3.46
CA THR A 9 10.78 -13.90 -4.25
C THR A 9 11.97 -12.93 -4.16
N ASP A 10 13.10 -13.28 -4.78
CA ASP A 10 14.27 -12.38 -4.90
C ASP A 10 13.97 -11.07 -5.66
N GLN A 11 12.79 -10.98 -6.28
CA GLN A 11 12.34 -9.85 -7.09
C GLN A 11 11.23 -9.02 -6.41
N GLN A 12 10.88 -9.32 -5.16
CA GLN A 12 9.74 -8.74 -4.45
C GLN A 12 10.16 -8.15 -3.11
N ILE A 13 9.87 -6.87 -2.90
CA ILE A 13 10.15 -6.19 -1.64
C ILE A 13 9.00 -5.28 -1.22
N ALA A 14 8.82 -5.12 0.09
CA ALA A 14 7.91 -4.14 0.65
C ALA A 14 8.50 -3.53 1.93
N PHE A 15 8.24 -2.24 2.18
CA PHE A 15 8.65 -1.59 3.41
C PHE A 15 7.87 -0.31 3.71
N GLY A 16 7.79 0.00 5.01
CA GLY A 16 7.22 1.23 5.54
C GLY A 16 8.24 2.32 5.84
N ARG A 17 7.75 3.56 5.97
CA ARG A 17 8.48 4.75 6.43
C ARG A 17 7.85 5.28 7.72
N GLY A 18 8.23 4.70 8.85
CA GLY A 18 7.55 4.96 10.12
C GLY A 18 6.03 4.74 9.96
N SER A 19 5.22 5.67 10.45
CA SER A 19 3.76 5.62 10.34
C SER A 19 3.18 6.50 9.23
N VAL A 20 3.96 6.84 8.19
CA VAL A 20 3.53 7.85 7.19
C VAL A 20 3.49 7.34 5.74
N ALA A 21 4.18 6.26 5.39
CA ALA A 21 4.12 5.70 4.03
C ALA A 21 4.48 4.22 3.99
N PHE A 22 4.04 3.54 2.94
CA PHE A 22 4.36 2.15 2.61
C PHE A 22 4.49 1.99 1.09
N VAL A 23 5.39 1.10 0.66
CA VAL A 23 5.56 0.72 -0.75
C VAL A 23 5.78 -0.78 -0.86
N ALA A 24 5.19 -1.40 -1.88
CA ALA A 24 5.51 -2.76 -2.30
C ALA A 24 5.85 -2.75 -3.80
N ILE A 25 6.92 -3.45 -4.18
CA ILE A 25 7.47 -3.48 -5.54
C ILE A 25 7.63 -4.93 -5.94
N ASP A 26 7.06 -5.30 -7.09
CA ASP A 26 7.13 -6.63 -7.67
C ASP A 26 7.80 -6.56 -9.05
N ASN A 27 9.06 -6.97 -9.10
CA ASN A 27 9.82 -7.11 -10.35
C ASN A 27 9.85 -8.56 -10.84
N ASP A 28 8.95 -9.41 -10.35
CA ASP A 28 8.75 -10.77 -10.84
C ASP A 28 7.76 -10.78 -12.01
N ALA A 29 7.77 -11.86 -12.78
CA ALA A 29 6.83 -12.10 -13.88
C ALA A 29 5.48 -12.65 -13.38
N GLN A 30 5.34 -12.94 -12.09
CA GLN A 30 4.11 -13.42 -11.45
C GLN A 30 3.65 -12.42 -10.38
N SER A 31 2.35 -12.19 -10.29
CA SER A 31 1.78 -11.28 -9.29
C SER A 31 2.01 -11.77 -7.87
N TRP A 32 2.17 -10.83 -6.95
CA TRP A 32 2.35 -11.06 -5.52
C TRP A 32 1.10 -10.72 -4.73
N SER A 33 0.31 -11.74 -4.34
CA SER A 33 -0.81 -11.58 -3.40
C SER A 33 -0.32 -11.80 -1.97
N TYR A 34 -0.46 -10.80 -1.11
CA TYR A 34 0.09 -10.85 0.24
C TYR A 34 -0.62 -9.88 1.20
N ALA A 35 -0.62 -10.24 2.49
CA ALA A 35 -1.17 -9.44 3.58
C ALA A 35 -0.04 -8.70 4.32
N PHE A 36 0.24 -7.46 3.91
CA PHE A 36 1.31 -6.65 4.47
C PHE A 36 0.88 -6.02 5.79
N LYS A 37 1.66 -6.27 6.86
CA LYS A 37 1.54 -5.51 8.11
C LYS A 37 2.31 -4.20 7.97
N MET A 38 1.66 -3.06 8.23
CA MET A 38 2.29 -1.75 8.13
C MET A 38 1.83 -0.80 9.25
N GLY A 39 2.67 0.18 9.58
CA GLY A 39 2.41 1.17 10.63
C GLY A 39 1.47 2.32 10.26
N LEU A 40 0.72 2.20 9.16
CA LEU A 40 -0.23 3.23 8.72
C LEU A 40 -1.57 3.13 9.48
N PRO A 41 -2.25 4.26 9.75
CA PRO A 41 -3.61 4.25 10.29
C PRO A 41 -4.58 3.50 9.38
N ALA A 42 -5.59 2.88 9.97
CA ALA A 42 -6.68 2.26 9.23
C ALA A 42 -7.43 3.29 8.37
N GLY A 43 -7.78 2.90 7.15
CA GLY A 43 -8.40 3.81 6.19
C GLY A 43 -8.27 3.36 4.75
N ASP A 44 -8.94 4.10 3.88
CA ASP A 44 -8.89 3.95 2.43
C ASP A 44 -7.85 4.92 1.88
N TYR A 45 -6.82 4.37 1.27
CA TYR A 45 -5.71 5.11 0.69
C TYR A 45 -5.77 5.04 -0.82
N CYS A 46 -5.47 6.17 -1.46
CA CYS A 46 -5.16 6.21 -2.87
C CYS A 46 -3.81 5.53 -3.11
N ASP A 47 -3.77 4.65 -4.10
CA ASP A 47 -2.50 4.21 -4.68
C ASP A 47 -1.90 5.32 -5.54
N VAL A 48 -0.77 5.86 -5.09
CA VAL A 48 -0.12 6.99 -5.77
C VAL A 48 0.75 6.57 -6.95
N ILE A 49 1.00 5.28 -7.15
CA ILE A 49 1.65 4.78 -8.38
C ILE A 49 0.67 4.84 -9.56
N HIS A 50 -0.59 4.46 -9.30
CA HIS A 50 -1.62 4.34 -10.33
C HIS A 50 -2.56 5.54 -10.42
N GLY A 51 -2.36 6.58 -9.62
CA GLY A 51 -3.09 7.83 -9.73
C GLY A 51 -2.61 8.91 -8.75
N SER A 52 -3.36 10.01 -8.66
CA SER A 52 -3.11 11.08 -7.68
C SER A 52 -4.42 11.63 -7.10
N VAL A 53 -4.39 12.10 -5.86
CA VAL A 53 -5.58 12.69 -5.22
C VAL A 53 -5.91 14.00 -5.92
N ILE A 54 -7.04 14.05 -6.62
CA ILE A 54 -7.55 15.28 -7.26
C ILE A 54 -8.75 15.74 -6.45
N SER A 55 -8.61 16.89 -5.77
CA SER A 55 -9.70 17.52 -5.02
C SER A 55 -10.36 16.63 -3.95
N GLY A 56 -9.60 15.73 -3.32
CA GLY A 56 -10.09 14.83 -2.26
C GLY A 56 -10.93 13.65 -2.77
N SER A 57 -10.95 13.38 -4.08
CA SER A 57 -11.61 12.21 -4.65
C SER A 57 -10.62 11.35 -5.44
N PHE A 58 -10.80 10.03 -5.38
CA PHE A 58 -9.97 9.06 -6.09
C PHE A 58 -10.87 8.05 -6.82
N SER A 59 -10.55 7.74 -8.09
CA SER A 59 -11.47 6.98 -8.95
C SER A 59 -11.04 5.56 -9.29
N ASN A 60 -9.76 5.18 -9.17
CA ASN A 60 -9.28 3.95 -9.82
C ASN A 60 -8.55 2.92 -8.95
N ALA A 61 -7.81 3.31 -7.90
CA ALA A 61 -7.06 2.35 -7.08
C ALA A 61 -7.07 2.77 -5.61
N ILE A 62 -8.07 2.28 -4.87
CA ILE A 62 -8.18 2.49 -3.43
C ILE A 62 -7.79 1.20 -2.71
N TYR A 63 -6.88 1.34 -1.75
CA TYR A 63 -6.45 0.26 -0.86
C TYR A 63 -6.95 0.52 0.55
N THR A 64 -7.67 -0.44 1.12
CA THR A 64 -8.15 -0.36 2.50
C THR A 64 -7.13 -1.01 3.42
N ILE A 65 -6.61 -0.23 4.36
CA ILE A 65 -5.83 -0.70 5.50
C ILE A 65 -6.80 -0.98 6.64
N SER A 66 -6.81 -2.22 7.12
CA SER A 66 -7.69 -2.66 8.20
C SER A 66 -7.33 -2.02 9.55
N PHE A 67 -8.21 -2.17 10.55
CA PHE A 67 -7.98 -1.63 11.89
C PHE A 67 -6.69 -2.14 12.55
N ASP A 68 -6.30 -3.38 12.25
CA ASP A 68 -5.04 -3.95 12.71
C ASP A 68 -3.85 -3.52 11.85
N GLY A 69 -3.97 -2.60 10.88
CA GLY A 69 -2.84 -2.10 10.09
C GLY A 69 -2.37 -3.11 9.04
N VAL A 70 -3.28 -3.90 8.48
CA VAL A 70 -2.98 -4.87 7.42
C VAL A 70 -3.56 -4.39 6.10
N LEU A 71 -2.76 -4.49 5.05
CA LEU A 71 -3.21 -4.36 3.67
C LEU A 71 -3.12 -5.73 2.99
N ASP A 72 -4.27 -6.32 2.68
CA ASP A 72 -4.36 -7.52 1.84
C ASP A 72 -4.54 -7.08 0.39
N VAL A 73 -3.53 -7.32 -0.45
CA VAL A 73 -3.45 -6.77 -1.80
C VAL A 73 -2.70 -7.71 -2.73
N THR A 74 -2.98 -7.57 -4.02
CA THR A 74 -2.16 -8.16 -5.07
C THR A 74 -1.38 -7.07 -5.77
N VAL A 75 -0.05 -7.14 -5.71
CA VAL A 75 0.84 -6.37 -6.58
C VAL A 75 0.94 -7.13 -7.90
N SER A 76 0.64 -6.47 -9.02
CA SER A 76 0.71 -7.14 -10.32
C SER A 76 2.16 -7.46 -10.69
N ALA A 77 2.35 -8.45 -11.56
CA ALA A 77 3.68 -8.72 -12.13
C ALA A 77 4.26 -7.45 -12.79
N LEU A 78 5.54 -7.18 -12.54
CA LEU A 78 6.27 -6.01 -13.05
C LEU A 78 5.62 -4.67 -12.68
N ASP A 79 5.09 -4.57 -11.47
CA ASP A 79 4.32 -3.42 -10.98
C ASP A 79 4.71 -3.02 -9.54
N ALA A 80 4.16 -1.92 -9.05
CA ALA A 80 4.33 -1.45 -7.69
C ALA A 80 3.06 -0.75 -7.17
N ILE A 81 2.93 -0.71 -5.85
CA ILE A 81 1.91 0.07 -5.17
C ILE A 81 2.57 0.98 -4.13
N ALA A 82 1.99 2.15 -3.90
CA ALA A 82 2.43 3.03 -2.83
C ALA A 82 1.27 3.78 -2.19
N VAL A 83 1.30 3.89 -0.87
CA VAL A 83 0.32 4.63 -0.08
C VAL A 83 1.03 5.48 0.97
N HIS A 84 0.47 6.66 1.27
CA HIS A 84 0.97 7.55 2.32
C HIS A 84 -0.16 8.35 2.95
N THR A 85 0.09 8.96 4.10
CA THR A 85 -0.95 9.68 4.88
C THR A 85 -1.64 10.80 4.12
N ASP A 86 -0.94 11.52 3.23
CA ASP A 86 -1.58 12.56 2.40
C ASP A 86 -2.45 12.00 1.26
N ALA A 87 -2.45 10.68 1.06
CA ALA A 87 -3.30 9.95 0.13
C ALA A 87 -4.48 9.26 0.82
N LEU A 88 -4.70 9.48 2.13
CA LEU A 88 -5.86 8.99 2.87
C LEU A 88 -7.14 9.71 2.40
N VAL A 89 -8.11 8.94 1.93
CA VAL A 89 -9.37 9.44 1.35
C VAL A 89 -10.53 9.28 2.34
N ASN A 90 -10.64 8.14 3.01
CA ASN A 90 -11.63 7.89 4.05
C ASN A 90 -10.98 7.20 5.25
N THR A 91 -11.35 7.57 6.46
CA THR A 91 -11.04 6.78 7.65
C THR A 91 -12.06 5.65 7.78
N THR A 92 -11.63 4.39 7.84
CA THR A 92 -12.53 3.25 8.04
C THR A 92 -13.23 3.41 9.41
N PRO A 93 -14.57 3.34 9.49
CA PRO A 93 -15.27 3.36 10.77
C PRO A 93 -14.84 2.15 11.62
N THR A 94 -14.56 2.40 12.90
CA THR A 94 -14.30 1.39 13.93
C THR A 94 -15.38 0.33 14.02
#